data_AF-A0A4Y3WEI8-F1
#
_entry.id   AF-A0A4Y3WEI8-F1
#
_cell.length_a   1.000
_cell.length_b   1.000
_cell.length_c   1.000
_cell.angle_alpha   90.00
_cell.angle_beta   90.00
_cell.angle_gamma   90.00
#
_symmetry.space_group_name_H-M   'P 1'
#
loop_
_entity.id
_entity.type
_entity.pdbx_description
1 polymer ?
#
loop_
_entity_poly.entity_id
_entity_poly.type
_entity_poly.pdbx_seq_one_letter_code
_entity_poly.pdbx_strand_id
1 'polypeptide(L)' 'MEHHTKLLQFRAPESLSEAIDAAAKRELQTKSEYVRRSVIDRLRADGVNPSSIVAA' A
#
# COMPACT_ATOMS: atom_id res chain seq x y z
N MET A 1 -15.00 -11.80 -12.81
CA MET A 1 -14.54 -11.90 -11.42
C MET A 1 -14.28 -10.49 -10.93
N GLU A 2 -15.26 -9.86 -10.28
CA GLU A 2 -15.08 -8.52 -9.73
C GLU A 2 -14.15 -8.59 -8.53
N HIS A 3 -12.92 -8.10 -8.67
CA HIS A 3 -12.08 -7.79 -7.53
C HIS A 3 -12.60 -6.50 -6.90
N HIS A 4 -13.41 -6.60 -5.84
CA HIS A 4 -13.86 -5.45 -5.06
C HIS A 4 -12.66 -4.76 -4.40
N THR A 5 -11.98 -3.90 -5.15
CA THR A 5 -10.91 -3.03 -4.67
C THR A 5 -11.55 -1.73 -4.20
N LYS A 6 -11.67 -1.56 -2.88
CA LYS A 6 -12.15 -0.31 -2.30
C LYS A 6 -11.06 0.76 -2.44
N LEU A 7 -11.41 1.91 -3.00
CA LEU A 7 -10.51 3.07 -3.02
C LEU A 7 -10.33 3.59 -1.59
N LEU A 8 -9.07 3.70 -1.16
CA LEU A 8 -8.69 4.31 0.12
C LEU A 8 -8.09 5.69 -0.15
N GLN A 9 -8.59 6.69 0.57
CA GLN A 9 -8.09 8.06 0.51
C GLN A 9 -7.56 8.45 1.89
N PHE A 10 -6.39 9.08 1.93
CA PHE A 10 -5.77 9.55 3.16
C PHE A 10 -5.11 10.90 2.92
N ARG A 11 -4.94 11.68 4.00
CA ARG A 11 -4.20 12.95 3.93
C ARG A 11 -2.72 12.67 4.02
N ALA A 12 -1.93 13.35 3.18
CA ALA A 12 -0.50 13.19 3.12
C ALA A 12 0.18 14.52 2.75
N PRO A 13 1.48 14.68 3.04
CA PRO A 13 2.28 15.74 2.46
C PRO A 13 2.25 15.68 0.93
N GLU A 14 2.32 16.86 0.29
CA GLU A 14 2.26 17.00 -1.17
C GLU A 14 3.32 16.15 -1.89
N SER A 15 4.52 16.09 -1.33
CA SER A 15 5.66 15.34 -1.87
C SER A 15 5.53 13.82 -1.78
N LEU A 16 4.58 13.29 -1.00
CA LEU A 16 4.49 11.84 -0.78
C LEU A 16 4.10 11.10 -2.07
N SER A 17 3.20 11.68 -2.88
CA SER A 17 2.74 11.04 -4.13
C SER A 17 3.88 10.89 -5.14
N GLU A 18 4.78 11.86 -5.20
CA GLU A 18 5.96 11.85 -6.08
C GLU A 18 7.02 10.87 -5.59
N ALA A 19 7.27 10.84 -4.27
CA ALA A 19 8.18 9.87 -3.67
C ALA A 19 7.73 8.42 -3.91
N ILE A 20 6.42 8.14 -3.79
CA ILE A 20 5.83 6.83 -4.11
C ILE A 20 5.99 6.51 -5.59
N ASP A 21 5.77 7.48 -6.49
CA ASP A 21 5.96 7.28 -7.93
C ASP A 21 7.39 6.87 -8.28
N ALA A 22 8.36 7.60 -7.74
CA ALA A 22 9.77 7.35 -7.98
C ALA A 22 10.20 5.97 -7.46
N ALA A 23 9.71 5.57 -6.28
CA ALA A 23 10.00 4.26 -5.70
C ALA A 23 9.33 3.13 -6.50
N ALA A 24 8.05 3.28 -6.85
CA ALA A 24 7.32 2.27 -7.63
C ALA A 24 7.97 2.05 -9.02
N LYS A 25 8.44 3.11 -9.68
CA LYS A 25 9.17 3.02 -10.96
C LYS A 25 10.45 2.20 -10.86
N ARG A 26 11.22 2.34 -9.77
CA ARG A 26 12.45 1.56 -9.54
C ARG A 26 12.17 0.06 -9.42
N GLU A 27 10.99 -0.29 -8.96
CA GLU A 27 10.54 -1.66 -8.70
C GLU A 27 9.65 -2.23 -9.82
N LEU A 28 9.47 -1.49 -10.92
CA LEU A 28 8.58 -1.84 -12.04
C LEU A 28 7.13 -2.13 -11.60
N GLN A 29 6.63 -1.35 -10.66
CA GLN A 29 5.29 -1.48 -10.08
C GLN A 29 4.43 -0.24 -10.35
N THR A 30 3.10 -0.40 -10.32
CA THR A 30 2.21 0.75 -10.15
C THR A 30 2.31 1.31 -8.72
N LYS A 31 1.96 2.59 -8.52
CA LYS A 31 1.90 3.19 -7.17
C LYS A 31 1.07 2.35 -6.19
N SER A 32 -0.08 1.85 -6.66
CA SER A 32 -1.00 1.07 -5.84
C SER A 32 -0.42 -0.29 -5.44
N GLU A 33 0.32 -0.95 -6.32
CA GLU A 33 1.02 -2.20 -6.00
C GLU A 33 2.13 -1.96 -4.98
N TYR A 34 2.95 -0.93 -5.23
CA TYR A 34 4.04 -0.55 -4.34
C TYR A 34 3.55 -0.22 -2.93
N VAL A 35 2.47 0.58 -2.81
CA VAL A 35 1.88 0.93 -1.51
C VAL A 35 1.33 -0.32 -0.81
N ARG A 36 0.58 -1.18 -1.50
CA ARG A 36 0.06 -2.42 -0.89
C ARG A 36 1.18 -3.32 -0.37
N ARG A 37 2.22 -3.54 -1.18
CA ARG A 37 3.40 -4.33 -0.79
C ARG A 37 4.07 -3.71 0.44
N SER A 38 4.39 -2.42 0.36
CA SER A 38 5.08 -1.68 1.43
C SER A 38 4.32 -1.74 2.76
N VAL A 39 2.99 -1.57 2.73
CA VAL A 39 2.15 -1.64 3.93
C VAL A 39 2.12 -3.05 4.51
N ILE A 40 1.94 -4.08 3.67
CA ILE A 40 1.94 -5.49 4.12
C ILE A 40 3.28 -5.87 4.75
N ASP A 41 4.38 -5.48 4.10
CA ASP A 41 5.72 -5.82 4.58
C ASP A 41 6.04 -5.10 5.89
N ARG A 42 5.61 -3.84 6.04
CA ARG A 42 5.72 -3.10 7.30
C ARG A 42 4.91 -3.76 8.42
N LEU A 43 3.64 -4.10 8.17
CA LEU A 43 2.79 -4.76 9.16
C LEU A 43 3.41 -6.08 9.63
N ARG A 44 3.95 -6.89 8.71
CA ARG A 44 4.65 -8.13 9.04
C ARG A 44 5.90 -7.87 9.89
N ALA A 45 6.68 -6.84 9.57
CA ALA A 45 7.85 -6.45 10.36
C ALA A 45 7.47 -6.00 11.78
N ASP A 46 6.28 -5.40 11.93
CA ASP A 46 5.71 -5.01 13.22
C ASP A 46 5.03 -6.19 13.95
N GLY A 47 5.12 -7.42 13.42
CA GLY A 47 4.51 -8.62 14.01
C GLY A 47 3.00 -8.74 13.78
N VAL A 48 2.41 -7.84 12.98
CA VAL A 48 0.98 -7.80 12.67
C VAL A 48 0.70 -8.63 11.43
N ASN A 49 -0.14 -9.66 11.57
CA ASN A 49 -0.62 -10.41 10.41
C ASN A 49 -1.82 -9.69 9.77
N PRO A 50 -1.70 -9.18 8.52
CA PRO A 50 -2.77 -8.42 7.87
C PRO A 50 -4.01 -9.26 7.55
N SER A 51 -3.89 -10.59 7.49
CA SER A 51 -5.04 -11.50 7.31
C SER A 51 -5.89 -11.64 8.58
N SER A 52 -5.31 -11.35 9.76
CA SER A 52 -6.02 -11.40 11.04
C SER A 52 -6.79 -10.12 11.39
N ILE A 53 -6.64 -9.04 10.62
CA ILE A 53 -7.34 -7.76 10.85
C ILE A 53 -8.76 -7.73 10.23
N VAL A 54 -9.19 -8.79 9.54
CA VAL A 54 -10.55 -8.85 8.98
C VAL A 54 -11.55 -9.33 10.04
N ALA A 55 -11.84 -8.46 11.00
CA ALA A 55 -13.04 -8.51 11.83
C ALA A 55 -13.53 -7.07 12.04
N ALA A 56 -14.46 -6.65 11.19
CA ALA A 56 -15.34 -5.50 11.40
C ALA A 56 -16.67 -5.78 10.72
#